data_AF-A0A973Q066-F1
#
_entry.id   AF-A0A973Q066-F1
#
_cell.length_a   1.000
_cell.length_b   1.000
_cell.length_c   1.000
_cell.angle_alpha   90.00
_cell.angle_beta   90.00
_cell.angle_gamma   90.00
#
_symmetry.space_group_name_H-M   'P 1'
#
loop_
_entity.id
_entity.type
_entity.pdbx_description
1 polymer ?
#
loop_
_entity_poly.entity_id
_entity_poly.type
_entity_poly.pdbx_seq_one_letter_code
_entity_poly.pdbx_strand_id
1 'polypeptide(L)'
;MLTLKIQQMTINGHPYLCPDCASEAFTLDGAGWIDALPVRGNCWQSHSWEEPLITLGWLKQIQAASTGRQRAEDEDTFAIVIGGVAFEGTLHPDVILDDLKRAARDVYWKKIIKPAARRRKNAAKRALKRPFKRAAAAVTGTAAHTVAAAKAAAIGAAWDWNTAGGDPDPDYTPEPVNPCPVCVGGYVQLDTNIHDTTRVRCTVCSGTGEID
;
A
#
# COMPACT_ATOMS: atom_id res chain seq x y z
N MET A 1 -36.92 -21.54 3.83
CA MET A 1 -36.85 -20.50 4.88
C MET A 1 -36.22 -19.29 4.25
N LEU A 2 -36.89 -18.15 4.34
CA LEU A 2 -36.41 -16.88 3.81
C LEU A 2 -36.18 -15.95 5.00
N THR A 3 -34.97 -15.38 5.09
CA THR A 3 -34.60 -14.42 6.12
C THR A 3 -34.16 -13.14 5.45
N LEU A 4 -34.82 -12.03 5.78
CA LEU A 4 -34.37 -10.69 5.39
C LEU A 4 -33.78 -10.01 6.60
N LYS A 5 -32.52 -9.59 6.48
CA LYS A 5 -31.87 -8.76 7.48
C LYS A 5 -32.07 -7.31 7.09
N ILE A 6 -32.76 -6.55 7.93
CA ILE A 6 -33.14 -5.18 7.69
C ILE A 6 -32.29 -4.30 8.60
N GLN A 7 -31.63 -3.31 8.01
CA GLN A 7 -30.89 -2.30 8.75
C GLN A 7 -31.82 -1.17 9.17
N GLN A 8 -32.67 -0.71 8.25
CA GLN A 8 -33.74 0.25 8.50
C GLN A 8 -34.92 -0.05 7.56
N MET A 9 -36.14 0.12 8.04
CA MET A 9 -37.36 0.03 7.23
C MET A 9 -38.37 1.06 7.69
N THR A 10 -39.12 1.59 6.74
CA THR A 10 -40.28 2.42 6.97
C THR A 10 -41.52 1.79 6.35
N ILE A 11 -42.66 2.02 6.98
CA ILE A 11 -43.98 1.65 6.49
C ILE A 11 -44.78 2.94 6.37
N ASN A 12 -45.16 3.30 5.13
CA ASN A 12 -45.82 4.56 4.82
C ASN A 12 -45.05 5.79 5.36
N GLY A 13 -43.72 5.78 5.27
CA GLY A 13 -42.85 6.85 5.74
C GLY A 13 -42.63 6.88 7.27
N HIS A 14 -43.25 6.00 8.03
CA HIS A 14 -43.01 5.87 9.47
C HIS A 14 -41.95 4.78 9.74
N PRO A 15 -40.96 5.03 10.62
CA PRO A 15 -39.97 4.02 10.95
C PRO A 15 -40.63 2.82 11.59
N TYR A 16 -40.31 1.64 11.08
CA TYR A 16 -40.76 0.38 11.64
C TYR A 16 -39.66 -0.15 12.56
N LEU A 17 -40.01 -0.31 13.84
CA LEU A 17 -39.07 -0.54 14.92
C LEU A 17 -39.46 -1.80 15.70
N CYS A 18 -38.47 -2.40 16.36
CA CYS A 18 -38.74 -3.43 17.35
C CYS A 18 -39.68 -2.88 18.45
N PRO A 19 -40.79 -3.58 18.78
CA PRO A 19 -41.78 -3.06 19.73
C PRO A 19 -41.25 -2.93 21.16
N ASP A 20 -40.25 -3.72 21.52
CA ASP A 20 -39.75 -3.77 22.90
C ASP A 20 -38.62 -2.77 23.18
N CYS A 21 -37.74 -2.52 22.20
CA CYS A 21 -36.54 -1.70 22.40
C CYS A 21 -36.32 -0.61 21.36
N ALA A 22 -37.28 -0.39 20.46
CA ALA A 22 -37.22 0.62 19.40
C ALA A 22 -35.98 0.50 18.47
N SER A 23 -35.38 -0.69 18.37
CA SER A 23 -34.28 -0.95 17.43
C SER A 23 -34.77 -0.90 15.98
N GLU A 24 -34.07 -0.14 15.14
CA GLU A 24 -34.29 -0.06 13.68
C GLU A 24 -33.76 -1.29 12.93
N ALA A 25 -32.73 -1.94 13.49
CA ALA A 25 -32.13 -3.12 12.89
C ALA A 25 -32.75 -4.40 13.45
N PHE A 26 -33.22 -5.27 12.55
CA PHE A 26 -33.86 -6.54 12.87
C PHE A 26 -33.85 -7.50 11.67
N THR A 27 -34.21 -8.77 11.90
CA THR A 27 -34.47 -9.75 10.85
C THR A 27 -35.94 -10.08 10.79
N LEU A 28 -36.44 -10.35 9.59
CA LEU A 28 -37.75 -10.95 9.37
C LEU A 28 -37.56 -12.34 8.78
N ASP A 29 -38.04 -13.33 9.49
CA ASP A 29 -37.86 -14.75 9.22
C ASP A 29 -39.20 -15.38 8.80
N GLY A 30 -39.30 -15.70 7.52
CA GLY A 30 -40.44 -16.41 6.94
C GLY A 30 -40.12 -17.90 6.75
N ALA A 31 -40.97 -18.77 7.31
CA ALA A 31 -40.86 -20.21 7.16
C ALA A 31 -42.14 -20.81 6.54
N GLY A 32 -41.98 -21.91 5.80
CA GLY A 32 -43.08 -22.61 5.13
C GLY A 32 -43.10 -22.43 3.61
N TRP A 33 -44.14 -22.99 3.00
CA TRP A 33 -44.35 -23.02 1.54
C TRP A 33 -45.56 -22.18 1.10
N ILE A 34 -46.39 -21.73 2.06
CA ILE A 34 -47.57 -20.90 1.82
C ILE A 34 -47.20 -19.44 2.04
N ASP A 35 -47.47 -18.60 1.03
CA ASP A 35 -47.12 -17.18 1.07
C ASP A 35 -47.89 -16.37 2.12
N ALA A 36 -49.07 -16.84 2.54
CA ALA A 36 -49.89 -16.18 3.56
C ALA A 36 -49.42 -16.42 5.01
N LEU A 37 -48.36 -17.22 5.24
CA LEU A 37 -47.88 -17.47 6.60
C LEU A 37 -47.25 -16.20 7.20
N PRO A 38 -47.51 -15.92 8.49
CA PRO A 38 -46.90 -14.78 9.18
C PRO A 38 -45.40 -14.99 9.32
N VAL A 39 -44.68 -13.89 9.52
CA VAL A 39 -43.22 -13.88 9.67
C VAL A 39 -42.85 -13.58 11.11
N ARG A 40 -41.64 -13.98 11.51
CA ARG A 40 -41.11 -13.69 12.84
C ARG A 40 -40.08 -12.59 12.76
N GLY A 41 -40.24 -11.54 13.56
CA GLY A 41 -39.24 -10.50 13.75
C GLY A 41 -38.25 -10.87 14.84
N ASN A 42 -36.95 -10.59 14.63
CA ASN A 42 -35.91 -10.70 15.66
C ASN A 42 -34.99 -9.47 15.60
N CYS A 43 -34.91 -8.68 16.67
CA CYS A 43 -34.00 -7.53 16.69
C CYS A 43 -32.59 -7.91 17.15
N TRP A 44 -31.62 -7.03 16.93
CA TRP A 44 -30.23 -7.25 17.37
C TRP A 44 -30.07 -7.41 18.89
N GLN A 45 -31.00 -6.86 19.67
CA GLN A 45 -31.05 -7.02 21.14
C GLN A 45 -31.69 -8.35 21.58
N SER A 46 -31.88 -9.30 20.65
CA SER A 46 -32.46 -10.63 20.91
C SER A 46 -33.92 -10.64 21.36
N HIS A 47 -34.67 -9.56 21.14
CA HIS A 47 -36.13 -9.59 21.24
C HIS A 47 -36.72 -10.21 19.99
N SER A 48 -37.75 -11.03 20.17
CA SER A 48 -38.47 -11.67 19.06
C SER A 48 -39.95 -11.42 19.18
N TRP A 49 -40.60 -11.12 18.07
CA TRP A 49 -42.05 -10.93 18.00
C TRP A 49 -42.61 -11.63 16.77
N GLU A 50 -43.91 -11.94 16.82
CA GLU A 50 -44.64 -12.35 15.62
C GLU A 50 -45.09 -11.09 14.90
N GLU A 51 -44.85 -11.03 13.59
CA GLU A 51 -45.28 -9.91 12.76
C GLU A 51 -46.51 -10.34 11.95
N PRO A 52 -47.73 -9.98 12.41
CA PRO A 52 -48.96 -10.48 11.81
C PRO A 52 -49.31 -9.78 10.49
N LEU A 53 -48.74 -8.61 10.20
CA LEU A 53 -49.06 -7.85 8.99
C LEU A 53 -48.19 -8.24 7.81
N ILE A 54 -46.95 -8.66 8.06
CA ILE A 54 -46.01 -9.06 7.01
C ILE A 54 -46.08 -10.57 6.84
N THR A 55 -46.36 -11.00 5.62
CA THR A 55 -46.43 -12.42 5.27
C THR A 55 -45.16 -12.88 4.54
N LEU A 56 -44.95 -14.19 4.45
CA LEU A 56 -43.86 -14.77 3.66
C LEU A 56 -43.89 -14.29 2.19
N GLY A 57 -45.07 -14.13 1.61
CA GLY A 57 -45.25 -13.60 0.26
C GLY A 57 -44.80 -12.15 0.12
N TRP A 58 -44.98 -11.34 1.16
CA TRP A 58 -44.47 -9.96 1.19
C TRP A 58 -42.95 -9.94 1.33
N LEU A 59 -42.36 -10.82 2.15
CA LEU A 59 -40.90 -10.94 2.22
C LEU A 59 -40.29 -11.30 0.86
N LYS A 60 -40.90 -12.23 0.12
CA LYS A 60 -40.44 -12.57 -1.24
C LYS A 60 -40.50 -11.37 -2.18
N GLN A 61 -41.55 -10.56 -2.09
CA GLN A 61 -41.69 -9.35 -2.90
C GLN A 61 -40.67 -8.27 -2.51
N ILE A 62 -40.45 -8.04 -1.22
CA ILE A 62 -39.41 -7.13 -0.72
C ILE A 62 -38.03 -7.58 -1.21
N GLN A 63 -37.72 -8.87 -1.09
CA GLN A 63 -36.47 -9.43 -1.60
C GLN A 63 -36.32 -9.24 -3.11
N ALA A 64 -37.40 -9.47 -3.88
CA ALA A 64 -37.38 -9.31 -5.33
C ALA A 64 -37.26 -7.84 -5.77
N ALA A 65 -37.71 -6.91 -4.93
CA ALA A 65 -37.61 -5.47 -5.15
C ALA A 65 -36.29 -4.87 -4.64
N SER A 66 -35.43 -5.67 -4.00
CA SER A 66 -34.14 -5.16 -3.54
C SER A 66 -33.25 -4.83 -4.74
N THR A 67 -32.50 -3.75 -4.61
CA THR A 67 -31.56 -3.30 -5.66
C THR A 67 -30.46 -4.32 -5.92
N GLY A 68 -30.10 -5.10 -4.89
CA GLY A 68 -29.02 -6.06 -4.92
C GLY A 68 -27.65 -5.38 -4.89
N ARG A 69 -26.76 -5.86 -4.01
CA ARG A 69 -25.38 -5.42 -3.97
C ARG A 69 -24.53 -6.08 -5.05
N GLN A 70 -23.76 -5.28 -5.80
CA GLN A 70 -22.75 -5.77 -6.73
C GLN A 70 -21.32 -5.53 -6.23
N ARG A 71 -21.12 -4.47 -5.43
CA ARG A 71 -19.82 -4.10 -4.84
C ARG A 71 -19.92 -3.96 -3.33
N ALA A 72 -18.77 -4.03 -2.67
CA ALA A 72 -18.67 -3.91 -1.22
C ALA A 72 -19.18 -2.56 -0.69
N GLU A 73 -19.04 -1.49 -1.48
CA GLU A 73 -19.49 -0.14 -1.13
C GLU A 73 -20.98 0.12 -1.40
N ASP A 74 -21.64 -0.75 -2.16
CA ASP A 74 -23.04 -0.52 -2.53
C ASP A 74 -23.95 -0.79 -1.32
N GLU A 75 -24.97 0.04 -1.17
CA GLU A 75 -26.07 -0.17 -0.23
C GLU A 75 -27.17 -0.97 -0.93
N ASP A 76 -27.72 -1.98 -0.25
CA ASP A 76 -28.87 -2.71 -0.78
C ASP A 76 -30.16 -2.09 -0.24
N THR A 77 -30.90 -1.42 -1.10
CA THR A 77 -32.15 -0.73 -0.75
C THR A 77 -33.34 -1.40 -1.40
N PHE A 78 -34.53 -1.20 -0.83
CA PHE A 78 -35.78 -1.63 -1.45
C PHE A 78 -36.84 -0.55 -1.28
N ALA A 79 -37.71 -0.44 -2.27
CA ALA A 79 -38.90 0.40 -2.25
C ALA A 79 -40.02 -0.31 -3.02
N ILE A 80 -41.09 -0.69 -2.33
CA ILE A 80 -42.20 -1.45 -2.91
C ILE A 80 -43.53 -1.07 -2.26
N VAL A 81 -44.61 -1.08 -3.03
CA VAL A 81 -45.98 -0.89 -2.52
C VAL A 81 -46.72 -2.21 -2.60
N ILE A 82 -47.17 -2.73 -1.46
CA ILE A 82 -47.92 -3.99 -1.36
C ILE A 82 -49.27 -3.70 -0.70
N GLY A 83 -50.38 -3.97 -1.40
CA GLY A 83 -51.72 -3.75 -0.85
C GLY A 83 -52.01 -2.29 -0.46
N GLY A 84 -51.35 -1.32 -1.10
CA GLY A 84 -51.48 0.11 -0.78
C GLY A 84 -50.58 0.59 0.36
N VAL A 85 -49.75 -0.29 0.94
CA VAL A 85 -48.77 0.05 1.97
C VAL A 85 -47.38 0.16 1.32
N ALA A 86 -46.71 1.29 1.50
CA ALA A 86 -45.35 1.52 1.01
C ALA A 86 -44.33 1.00 2.02
N PHE A 87 -43.46 0.11 1.56
CA PHE A 87 -42.31 -0.42 2.29
C PHE A 87 -41.04 0.12 1.66
N GLU A 88 -40.24 0.84 2.44
CA GLU A 88 -38.97 1.40 1.98
C GLU A 88 -37.90 1.16 3.03
N GLY A 89 -36.69 0.77 2.62
CA GLY A 89 -35.64 0.50 3.59
C GLY A 89 -34.31 0.11 3.00
N THR A 90 -33.38 -0.16 3.90
CA THR A 90 -32.03 -0.66 3.64
C THR A 90 -31.89 -2.06 4.23
N LEU A 91 -31.46 -3.01 3.41
CA LEU A 91 -31.11 -4.35 3.85
C LEU A 91 -29.70 -4.34 4.42
N HIS A 92 -29.49 -5.13 5.46
CA HIS A 92 -28.14 -5.37 5.96
C HIS A 92 -27.33 -6.05 4.86
N PRO A 93 -26.12 -5.55 4.55
CA PRO A 93 -25.31 -6.11 3.47
C PRO A 93 -25.01 -7.59 3.75
N ASP A 94 -25.39 -8.45 2.81
CA ASP A 94 -24.91 -9.82 2.79
C ASP A 94 -23.48 -9.87 2.23
N VAL A 95 -22.75 -10.91 2.64
CA VAL A 95 -21.35 -11.11 2.22
C VAL A 95 -21.33 -11.52 0.76
N ILE A 96 -20.78 -10.66 -0.10
CA ILE A 96 -20.59 -10.96 -1.52
C ILE A 96 -19.12 -11.34 -1.80
N LEU A 97 -18.88 -11.92 -2.98
CA LEU A 97 -17.52 -12.30 -3.40
C LEU A 97 -16.53 -11.14 -3.37
N ASP A 98 -17.01 -9.91 -3.62
CA ASP A 98 -16.15 -8.72 -3.59
C ASP A 98 -15.68 -8.37 -2.17
N ASP A 99 -16.54 -8.55 -1.16
CA ASP A 99 -16.15 -8.39 0.26
C ASP A 99 -15.05 -9.39 0.63
N LEU A 100 -15.19 -10.64 0.19
CA LEU A 100 -14.19 -11.68 0.42
C LEU A 100 -12.87 -11.36 -0.29
N LYS A 101 -12.91 -10.90 -1.53
CA LYS A 101 -11.72 -10.48 -2.29
C LYS A 101 -11.02 -9.31 -1.61
N ARG A 102 -11.77 -8.32 -1.15
CA ARG A 102 -11.22 -7.15 -0.46
C ARG A 102 -10.62 -7.55 0.89
N ALA A 103 -11.32 -8.35 1.68
CA ALA A 103 -10.80 -8.88 2.94
C ALA A 103 -9.51 -9.69 2.72
N ALA A 104 -9.49 -10.57 1.72
CA ALA A 104 -8.30 -11.36 1.37
C ALA A 104 -7.14 -10.47 0.92
N ARG A 105 -7.39 -9.49 0.03
CA ARG A 105 -6.38 -8.52 -0.42
C ARG A 105 -5.83 -7.70 0.74
N ASP A 106 -6.69 -7.21 1.61
CA ASP A 106 -6.28 -6.40 2.75
C ASP A 106 -5.47 -7.21 3.75
N VAL A 107 -5.89 -8.44 4.05
CA VAL A 107 -5.13 -9.35 4.92
C VAL A 107 -3.79 -9.69 4.29
N TYR A 108 -3.77 -10.08 3.02
CA TYR A 108 -2.56 -10.42 2.28
C TYR A 108 -1.59 -9.23 2.21
N TRP A 109 -2.07 -8.04 1.84
CA TRP A 109 -1.27 -6.83 1.77
C TRP A 109 -0.78 -6.38 3.15
N LYS A 110 -1.66 -6.29 4.14
CA LYS A 110 -1.32 -5.76 5.48
C LYS A 110 -0.47 -6.74 6.30
N LYS A 111 -0.69 -8.05 6.19
CA LYS A 111 0.03 -9.06 7.00
C LYS A 111 1.24 -9.66 6.31
N ILE A 112 1.24 -9.80 4.98
CA ILE A 112 2.34 -10.49 4.28
C ILE A 112 3.25 -9.48 3.58
N ILE A 113 2.70 -8.68 2.65
CA ILE A 113 3.54 -7.81 1.81
C ILE A 113 4.07 -6.60 2.60
N LYS A 114 3.20 -5.87 3.31
CA LYS A 114 3.59 -4.64 4.02
C LYS A 114 4.71 -4.86 5.03
N PRO A 115 4.71 -5.93 5.86
CA PRO A 115 5.82 -6.20 6.77
C PRO A 115 7.10 -6.58 6.03
N ALA A 116 7.01 -7.39 4.96
CA ALA A 116 8.18 -7.78 4.16
C ALA A 116 8.82 -6.58 3.45
N ALA A 117 8.01 -5.72 2.82
CA ALA A 117 8.45 -4.48 2.19
C ALA A 117 9.08 -3.52 3.22
N ARG A 118 8.49 -3.41 4.42
CA ARG A 118 9.05 -2.60 5.51
C ARG A 118 10.39 -3.16 6.01
N ARG A 119 10.54 -4.49 6.13
CA ARG A 119 11.80 -5.15 6.51
C ARG A 119 12.89 -4.87 5.47
N ARG A 120 12.59 -5.02 4.17
CA ARG A 120 13.54 -4.70 3.08
C ARG A 120 13.96 -3.23 3.09
N LYS A 121 12.99 -2.31 3.21
CA LYS A 121 13.27 -0.87 3.31
C LYS A 121 14.13 -0.53 4.52
N ASN A 122 13.86 -1.12 5.68
CA ASN A 122 14.65 -0.90 6.89
C ASN A 122 16.05 -1.52 6.79
N ALA A 123 16.18 -2.68 6.15
CA ALA A 123 17.48 -3.30 5.88
C ALA A 123 18.32 -2.42 4.97
N ALA A 124 17.77 -1.93 3.86
CA ALA A 124 18.43 -0.99 2.96
C ALA A 124 18.84 0.31 3.68
N LYS A 125 17.93 0.90 4.47
CA LYS A 125 18.26 2.09 5.29
C LYS A 125 19.38 1.83 6.29
N ARG A 126 19.43 0.64 6.90
CA ARG A 126 20.52 0.25 7.81
C ARG A 126 21.82 0.01 7.04
N ALA A 127 21.77 -0.60 5.86
CA ALA A 127 22.92 -0.81 5.00
C ALA A 127 23.53 0.53 4.54
N LEU A 128 22.71 1.55 4.26
CA LEU A 128 23.17 2.90 3.97
C LEU A 128 23.69 3.63 5.22
N LYS A 129 23.00 3.56 6.36
CA LYS A 129 23.40 4.31 7.56
C LYS A 129 24.61 3.73 8.30
N ARG A 130 24.82 2.41 8.25
CA ARG A 130 25.94 1.72 8.93
C ARG A 130 27.33 2.20 8.47
N PRO A 131 27.64 2.30 7.16
CA PRO A 131 28.94 2.80 6.71
C PRO A 131 29.15 4.26 7.09
N PHE A 132 28.13 5.13 6.94
CA PHE A 132 28.23 6.52 7.40
C PHE A 132 28.48 6.64 8.91
N LYS A 133 27.79 5.86 9.75
CA LYS A 133 28.04 5.85 11.20
C LYS A 133 29.41 5.30 11.56
N ARG A 134 29.88 4.25 10.86
CA ARG A 134 31.22 3.67 11.08
C ARG A 134 32.32 4.63 10.64
N ALA A 135 32.15 5.31 9.50
CA ALA A 135 33.06 6.34 9.03
C ALA A 135 33.07 7.54 10.00
N ALA A 136 31.91 8.01 10.47
CA ALA A 136 31.84 9.09 11.46
C ALA A 136 32.51 8.72 12.80
N ALA A 137 32.36 7.48 13.26
CA ALA A 137 33.04 6.98 14.47
C ALA A 137 34.55 6.73 14.26
N ALA A 138 34.98 6.45 13.04
CA ALA A 138 36.40 6.34 12.69
C ALA A 138 37.07 7.73 12.52
N VAL A 139 36.31 8.74 12.08
CA VAL A 139 36.76 10.13 11.94
C VAL A 139 37.04 10.80 13.29
N THR A 140 36.39 10.35 14.38
CA THR A 140 36.81 10.75 15.73
C THR A 140 38.17 10.17 16.16
N GLY A 141 38.81 9.32 15.33
CA GLY A 141 40.10 8.69 15.63
C GLY A 141 41.25 9.03 14.66
N THR A 142 41.03 9.13 13.33
CA THR A 142 42.14 9.36 12.37
C THR A 142 41.72 10.07 11.06
N ALA A 143 42.63 10.94 10.59
CA ALA A 143 42.48 11.96 9.56
C ALA A 143 42.30 11.46 8.11
N ALA A 144 41.61 12.29 7.30
CA ALA A 144 41.55 12.44 5.83
C ALA A 144 41.39 11.19 4.93
N HIS A 145 42.11 10.10 5.15
CA HIS A 145 42.11 8.89 4.30
C HIS A 145 40.81 8.07 4.43
N THR A 146 40.10 8.18 5.55
CA THR A 146 38.81 7.50 5.80
C THR A 146 37.67 8.08 4.97
N VAL A 147 37.72 9.38 4.65
CA VAL A 147 36.68 10.06 3.85
C VAL A 147 36.76 9.61 2.38
N ALA A 148 37.96 9.46 1.84
CA ALA A 148 38.16 8.95 0.48
C ALA A 148 37.68 7.50 0.35
N ALA A 149 38.06 6.63 1.30
CA ALA A 149 37.60 5.24 1.33
C ALA A 149 36.06 5.12 1.50
N ALA A 150 35.46 5.97 2.34
CA ALA A 150 34.01 5.99 2.54
C ALA A 150 33.25 6.47 1.28
N LYS A 151 33.79 7.47 0.56
CA LYS A 151 33.22 7.91 -0.73
C LYS A 151 33.34 6.82 -1.79
N ALA A 152 34.49 6.16 -1.90
CA ALA A 152 34.69 5.05 -2.85
C ALA A 152 33.73 3.88 -2.56
N ALA A 153 33.57 3.50 -1.29
CA ALA A 153 32.63 2.44 -0.90
C ALA A 153 31.16 2.82 -1.14
N ALA A 154 30.79 4.10 -0.97
CA ALA A 154 29.45 4.59 -1.27
C ALA A 154 29.15 4.58 -2.78
N ILE A 155 30.14 4.92 -3.62
CA ILE A 155 30.04 4.86 -5.08
C ILE A 155 29.92 3.39 -5.52
N GLY A 156 30.76 2.48 -4.99
CA GLY A 156 30.68 1.04 -5.29
C GLY A 156 29.33 0.42 -4.91
N ALA A 157 28.82 0.73 -3.71
CA ALA A 157 27.51 0.25 -3.29
C ALA A 157 26.34 0.83 -4.12
N ALA A 158 26.49 2.04 -4.66
CA ALA A 158 25.51 2.63 -5.58
C ALA A 158 25.58 2.00 -6.98
N TRP A 159 26.79 1.62 -7.43
CA TRP A 159 27.02 0.87 -8.66
C TRP A 159 26.36 -0.51 -8.58
N ASP A 160 26.67 -1.30 -7.54
CA ASP A 160 26.08 -2.62 -7.29
C ASP A 160 24.55 -2.62 -7.19
N TRP A 161 23.96 -1.49 -6.79
CA TRP A 161 22.51 -1.33 -6.72
C TRP A 161 21.87 -1.08 -8.08
N ASN A 162 22.58 -0.41 -9.00
CA ASN A 162 22.08 -0.03 -10.31
C ASN A 162 22.45 -1.03 -11.41
N THR A 163 23.54 -1.78 -11.24
CA THR A 163 23.94 -2.88 -12.12
C THR A 163 23.75 -4.19 -11.37
N ALA A 164 22.83 -5.04 -11.83
CA ALA A 164 22.48 -6.30 -11.18
C ALA A 164 23.60 -7.37 -11.28
N GLY A 165 24.73 -7.15 -10.60
CA GLY A 165 25.80 -8.13 -10.44
C GLY A 165 26.62 -8.46 -11.69
N GLY A 166 26.74 -7.53 -12.65
CA GLY A 166 27.75 -7.65 -13.70
C GLY A 166 29.09 -7.24 -13.12
N ASP A 167 29.96 -8.21 -12.81
CA ASP A 167 31.37 -7.93 -12.55
C ASP A 167 31.94 -7.11 -13.71
N PRO A 168 32.84 -6.13 -13.46
CA PRO A 168 33.52 -5.41 -14.53
C PRO A 168 34.16 -6.44 -15.46
N ASP A 169 33.94 -6.28 -16.76
CA ASP A 169 34.43 -7.20 -17.79
C ASP A 169 35.91 -7.51 -17.52
N PRO A 170 36.27 -8.78 -17.23
CA PRO A 170 37.65 -9.14 -16.86
C PRO A 170 38.63 -8.89 -18.01
N ASP A 171 38.13 -8.73 -19.24
CA ASP A 171 38.92 -8.39 -20.43
C ASP A 171 38.96 -6.88 -20.70
N TYR A 172 38.30 -6.04 -19.87
CA TYR A 172 38.40 -4.59 -19.97
C TYR A 172 39.81 -4.14 -19.59
N THR A 173 40.63 -3.95 -20.61
CA THR A 173 41.87 -3.18 -20.50
C THR A 173 41.49 -1.70 -20.54
N PRO A 174 41.70 -0.93 -19.46
CA PRO A 174 41.46 0.50 -19.51
C PRO A 174 42.24 1.10 -20.67
N GLU A 175 41.58 1.89 -21.50
CA GLU A 175 42.25 2.60 -22.59
C GLU A 175 43.45 3.36 -22.03
N PRO A 176 44.62 3.31 -22.69
CA PRO A 176 45.79 4.04 -22.23
C PRO A 176 45.41 5.51 -22.09
N VAL A 177 45.56 6.04 -20.87
CA VAL A 177 45.34 7.46 -20.60
C VAL A 177 46.32 8.22 -21.48
N ASN A 178 45.79 8.95 -22.47
CA ASN A 178 46.63 9.71 -23.40
C ASN A 178 47.41 10.73 -22.58
N PRO A 179 48.76 10.66 -22.53
CA PRO A 179 49.54 11.60 -21.76
C PRO A 179 49.24 13.01 -22.29
N CYS A 180 48.97 13.93 -21.38
CA CYS A 180 48.73 15.32 -21.74
C CYS A 180 49.87 15.82 -22.64
N PRO A 181 49.60 16.25 -23.89
CA PRO A 181 50.66 16.59 -24.85
C PRO A 181 51.50 17.81 -24.43
N VAL A 182 51.04 18.53 -23.41
CA VAL A 182 51.64 19.77 -22.90
C VAL A 182 52.56 19.53 -21.69
N CYS A 183 52.44 18.37 -21.04
CA CYS A 183 53.06 18.11 -19.74
C CYS A 183 53.94 16.84 -19.81
N VAL A 184 55.17 16.93 -19.31
CA VAL A 184 56.07 15.76 -19.21
C VAL A 184 56.10 15.31 -17.76
N GLY A 185 55.57 14.11 -17.48
CA GLY A 185 55.50 13.54 -16.12
C GLY A 185 54.68 14.37 -15.13
N GLY A 186 53.61 15.04 -15.60
CA GLY A 186 52.73 15.85 -14.75
C GLY A 186 53.23 17.27 -14.44
N TYR A 187 54.32 17.72 -15.09
CA TYR A 187 54.87 19.07 -14.93
C TYR A 187 54.93 19.81 -16.28
N VAL A 188 54.68 21.12 -16.21
CA VAL A 188 55.00 22.06 -17.30
C VAL A 188 56.28 22.79 -16.92
N GLN A 189 57.20 22.83 -17.86
CA GLN A 189 58.45 23.57 -17.73
C GLN A 189 58.22 24.96 -18.31
N LEU A 190 58.23 25.99 -17.46
CA LEU A 190 58.10 27.38 -17.89
C LEU A 190 59.49 27.97 -18.01
N ASP A 191 59.96 28.13 -19.24
CA ASP A 191 61.15 28.92 -19.53
C ASP A 191 60.74 30.39 -19.59
N THR A 192 61.15 31.14 -18.58
CA THR A 192 60.93 32.58 -18.51
C THR A 192 62.29 33.27 -18.58
N ASN A 193 62.40 34.38 -19.33
CA ASN A 193 63.65 35.16 -19.44
C ASN A 193 64.02 35.91 -18.14
N ILE A 194 63.34 35.63 -17.03
CA ILE A 194 63.42 36.39 -15.76
C ILE A 194 63.91 35.49 -14.61
N HIS A 195 63.72 34.16 -14.69
CA HIS A 195 64.13 33.20 -13.67
C HIS A 195 64.60 31.88 -14.28
N ASP A 196 65.55 31.20 -13.62
CA ASP A 196 65.95 29.83 -13.96
C ASP A 196 64.73 28.89 -13.98
N THR A 197 64.80 27.89 -14.85
CA THR A 197 63.67 27.07 -15.26
C THR A 197 62.87 26.51 -14.08
N THR A 198 61.61 26.92 -13.98
CA THR A 198 60.73 26.52 -12.86
C THR A 198 59.74 25.45 -13.34
N ARG A 199 59.69 24.32 -12.64
CA ARG A 199 58.70 23.26 -12.88
C ARG A 199 57.41 23.56 -12.13
N VAL A 200 56.32 23.75 -12.86
CA VAL A 200 54.99 23.99 -12.30
C VAL A 200 54.12 22.76 -12.50
N ARG A 201 53.37 22.38 -11.45
CA ARG A 201 52.48 21.21 -11.49
C ARG A 201 51.35 21.44 -12.49
N CYS A 202 51.15 20.49 -13.40
CA CYS A 202 50.12 20.55 -14.43
C CYS A 202 48.76 20.27 -13.78
N THR A 203 47.94 21.31 -13.56
CA THR A 203 46.61 21.20 -12.94
C THR A 203 45.63 20.34 -13.74
N VAL A 204 45.89 20.18 -15.04
CA VAL A 204 45.13 19.29 -15.93
C VAL A 204 45.38 17.82 -15.59
N CYS A 205 46.65 17.41 -15.46
CA CYS A 205 47.04 16.05 -15.06
C CYS A 205 46.79 15.75 -13.57
N SER A 206 46.73 16.79 -12.73
CA SER A 206 46.39 16.68 -11.31
C SER A 206 44.96 16.18 -11.07
N GLY A 207 44.05 16.35 -12.04
CA GLY A 207 42.65 15.93 -11.94
C GLY A 207 42.38 14.52 -12.49
N THR A 208 43.27 14.00 -13.34
CA THR A 208 43.10 12.72 -14.05
C THR A 208 43.78 11.54 -13.36
N GLY A 209 44.52 11.77 -12.27
CA GLY A 209 45.17 10.69 -11.50
C GLY A 209 46.50 10.20 -12.08
N GLU A 210 47.10 10.93 -13.02
CA GLU A 210 48.38 10.56 -13.66
C GLU A 210 49.64 10.84 -12.80
N ILE A 211 49.49 11.12 -11.49
CA ILE A 211 50.60 11.52 -10.59
C ILE A 211 50.84 10.49 -9.47
N ASP A 212 50.67 9.20 -9.76
CA ASP A 212 51.21 8.09 -8.96
C ASP A 212 52.11 7.20 -9.82
#